data_AF-A0A0G3ICB9-F1
#
_entry.id   AF-A0A0G3ICB9-F1
#
_cell.length_a   1.000
_cell.length_b   1.000
_cell.length_c   1.000
_cell.angle_alpha   90.00
_cell.angle_beta   90.00
_cell.angle_gamma   90.00
#
_symmetry.space_group_name_H-M   'P 1'
#
loop_
_entity.id
_entity.type
_entity.pdbx_description
1 polymer ?
#
loop_
_entity_poly.entity_id
_entity_poly.type
_entity_poly.pdbx_seq_one_letter_code
_entity_poly.pdbx_strand_id
1 'polypeptide(L)'
;MPPSTRIRSWNRTHTSIIEQVLVPQTEIADRTEREVAADMAARYWAAPGDERAPIALSVNSVALDRLIDPRVAVGERGGALLQTLIAQMGDAFENARVRTDLALVQARDIAGFLACPTFLSAHELLVAPDATRRKHRQAIDVHTDGNTVCIHMTTTYTDNEAQPAPKPRTSSTWR
;
A
#
# COMPACT_ATOMS: atom_id res chain seq x y z
N MET A 1 -24.69 14.49 29.18
CA MET A 1 -24.07 15.21 28.06
C MET A 1 -23.19 14.24 27.30
N PRO A 2 -23.39 14.02 25.98
CA PRO A 2 -22.44 13.25 25.19
C PRO A 2 -21.16 14.08 25.00
N PRO A 3 -19.96 13.47 25.05
CA PRO A 3 -18.73 14.17 24.72
C PRO A 3 -18.74 14.51 23.21
N SER A 4 -18.67 15.80 22.89
CA SER A 4 -18.47 16.25 21.51
C SER A 4 -16.99 16.07 21.14
N THR A 5 -16.66 15.03 20.40
CA THR A 5 -15.33 14.89 19.79
C THR A 5 -15.22 15.86 18.62
N ARG A 6 -14.80 17.11 18.89
CA ARG A 6 -14.34 18.02 17.83
C ARG A 6 -12.87 17.73 17.59
N ILE A 7 -12.58 17.01 16.50
CA ILE A 7 -11.23 16.93 15.93
C ILE A 7 -10.85 18.36 15.55
N ARG A 8 -9.84 18.93 16.22
CA ARG A 8 -9.31 20.24 15.85
C ARG A 8 -8.53 20.06 14.55
N SER A 9 -8.84 20.87 13.54
CA SER A 9 -7.98 20.98 12.36
C SER A 9 -6.59 21.45 12.82
N TRP A 10 -5.59 20.61 12.59
CA TRP A 10 -4.20 20.92 12.92
C TRP A 10 -3.68 21.97 11.93
N ASN A 11 -3.71 23.23 12.35
CA ASN A 11 -3.21 24.35 11.54
C ASN A 11 -1.71 24.53 11.83
N ARG A 12 -0.84 24.06 10.93
CA ARG A 12 0.61 24.34 10.95
C ARG A 12 0.97 25.08 9.67
N THR A 13 1.62 26.23 9.82
CA THR A 13 1.94 27.18 8.73
C THR A 13 3.02 26.67 7.74
N HIS A 14 3.52 25.44 7.89
CA HIS A 14 4.52 24.82 7.01
C HIS A 14 4.34 23.30 6.95
N THR A 15 3.26 22.86 6.29
CA THR A 15 2.98 21.44 6.04
C THR A 15 3.68 21.00 4.76
N SER A 16 4.60 20.04 4.84
CA SER A 16 5.21 19.42 3.66
C SER A 16 4.15 18.74 2.77
N ILE A 17 4.41 18.53 1.48
CA ILE A 17 3.46 17.87 0.56
C ILE A 17 3.04 16.50 1.09
N ILE A 18 3.97 15.76 1.72
CA ILE A 18 3.68 14.47 2.37
C ILE A 18 2.68 14.65 3.51
N GLU A 19 2.91 15.62 4.40
CA GLU A 19 1.96 15.90 5.47
C GLU A 19 0.61 16.38 4.90
N GLN A 20 0.57 17.12 3.79
CA GLN A 20 -0.70 17.52 3.15
C GLN A 20 -1.48 16.31 2.59
N VAL A 21 -0.80 15.28 2.10
CA VAL A 21 -1.40 14.01 1.66
C VAL A 21 -1.83 13.13 2.84
N LEU A 22 -1.14 13.23 3.97
CA LEU A 22 -1.50 12.54 5.22
C LEU A 22 -2.61 13.26 6.00
N VAL A 23 -2.85 14.55 5.72
CA VAL A 23 -3.78 15.42 6.45
C VAL A 23 -5.28 15.27 6.11
N PRO A 24 -5.77 14.64 5.01
CA PRO A 24 -7.17 14.30 4.92
C PRO A 24 -7.44 13.04 5.77
N GLN A 25 -7.40 13.21 7.10
CA GLN A 25 -7.94 12.25 8.08
C GLN A 25 -9.44 11.98 7.87
N THR A 26 -10.11 12.72 6.96
CA THR A 26 -11.54 12.60 6.67
C THR A 26 -11.88 11.58 5.60
N GLU A 27 -10.98 11.21 4.68
CA GLU A 27 -11.31 10.21 3.63
C GLU A 27 -11.21 8.76 4.11
N ILE A 28 -10.48 8.49 5.20
CA ILE A 28 -10.27 7.13 5.71
C ILE A 28 -11.25 6.79 6.84
N ALA A 29 -11.64 7.78 7.65
CA ALA A 29 -12.57 7.59 8.76
C ALA A 29 -13.96 7.10 8.33
N ASP A 30 -14.38 7.43 7.10
CA ASP A 30 -15.71 7.06 6.57
C ASP A 30 -15.72 5.70 5.84
N ARG A 31 -14.57 5.04 5.68
CA ARG A 31 -14.47 3.78 4.94
C ARG A 31 -14.81 2.59 5.83
N THR A 32 -15.68 1.72 5.32
CA THR A 32 -15.99 0.46 5.97
C THR A 32 -14.83 -0.53 5.84
N GLU A 33 -14.66 -1.44 6.81
CA GLU A 33 -13.64 -2.50 6.72
C GLU A 33 -13.79 -3.34 5.44
N ARG A 34 -15.03 -3.53 4.97
CA ARG A 34 -15.32 -4.25 3.72
C ARG A 34 -14.73 -3.53 2.51
N GLU A 35 -14.85 -2.21 2.45
CA GLU A 35 -14.27 -1.41 1.37
C GLU A 35 -12.74 -1.40 1.44
N VAL A 36 -12.17 -1.30 2.63
CA VAL A 36 -10.71 -1.39 2.83
C VAL A 36 -10.20 -2.77 2.41
N ALA A 37 -10.89 -3.84 2.81
CA ALA A 37 -10.55 -5.21 2.43
C ALA A 37 -10.60 -5.44 0.92
N ALA A 38 -11.66 -4.96 0.25
CA ALA A 38 -11.76 -5.04 -1.21
C ALA A 38 -10.61 -4.29 -1.90
N ASP A 39 -10.27 -3.11 -1.38
CA ASP A 39 -9.17 -2.30 -1.89
C ASP A 39 -7.79 -2.93 -1.68
N MET A 40 -7.57 -3.60 -0.55
CA MET A 40 -6.38 -4.42 -0.33
C MET A 40 -6.32 -5.57 -1.33
N ALA A 41 -7.44 -6.29 -1.51
CA ALA A 41 -7.51 -7.39 -2.47
C ALA A 41 -7.08 -6.93 -3.88
N ALA A 42 -7.61 -5.80 -4.34
CA ALA A 42 -7.32 -5.25 -5.67
C ALA A 42 -5.86 -4.78 -5.86
N ARG A 43 -5.16 -4.39 -4.78
CA ARG A 43 -3.79 -3.84 -4.87
C ARG A 43 -2.71 -4.90 -4.75
N TYR A 44 -2.93 -5.84 -3.85
CA TYR A 44 -1.93 -6.84 -3.47
C TYR A 44 -2.11 -8.17 -4.20
N TRP A 45 -3.26 -8.37 -4.85
CA TRP A 45 -3.51 -9.49 -5.75
C TRP A 45 -4.04 -8.98 -7.10
N ALA A 46 -3.59 -9.61 -8.19
CA ALA A 46 -4.08 -9.27 -9.52
C ALA A 46 -5.53 -9.73 -9.65
N ALA A 47 -6.43 -8.82 -10.03
CA ALA A 47 -7.74 -9.23 -10.51
C ALA A 47 -7.58 -9.89 -11.91
N PRO A 48 -8.39 -10.90 -12.25
CA PRO A 48 -8.39 -11.47 -13.59
C PRO A 48 -8.64 -10.38 -14.65
N GLY A 49 -7.68 -10.17 -15.55
CA GLY A 49 -7.77 -9.15 -16.61
C GLY A 49 -7.27 -7.76 -16.22
N ASP A 50 -6.77 -7.55 -15.00
CA ASP A 50 -6.07 -6.31 -14.65
C ASP A 50 -4.63 -6.36 -15.18
N GLU A 51 -4.25 -5.36 -15.97
CA GLU A 51 -2.88 -5.21 -16.49
C GLU A 51 -1.90 -4.66 -15.44
N ARG A 52 -2.39 -4.18 -14.29
CA ARG A 52 -1.56 -3.67 -13.21
C ARG A 52 -0.86 -4.82 -12.48
N ALA A 53 0.46 -4.73 -12.40
CA ALA A 53 1.25 -5.63 -11.57
C ALA A 53 0.88 -5.43 -10.09
N PRO A 54 0.60 -6.51 -9.32
CA PRO A 54 0.33 -6.41 -7.90
C PRO A 54 1.49 -5.82 -7.12
N ILE A 55 1.16 -5.03 -6.11
CA ILE A 55 2.15 -4.47 -5.18
C ILE A 55 2.78 -5.61 -4.41
N ALA A 56 4.12 -5.70 -4.43
CA ALA A 56 4.84 -6.61 -3.54
C ALA A 56 4.80 -6.05 -2.11
N LEU A 57 4.28 -6.80 -1.14
CA LEU A 57 4.23 -6.38 0.26
C LEU A 57 5.12 -7.29 1.13
N SER A 58 5.90 -6.69 2.01
CA SER A 58 6.51 -7.35 3.16
C SER A 58 6.17 -6.59 4.45
N VAL A 59 6.01 -7.34 5.55
CA VAL A 59 5.76 -6.80 6.89
C VAL A 59 6.75 -7.45 7.84
N ASN A 60 7.57 -6.64 8.53
CA ASN A 60 8.64 -7.10 9.41
C ASN A 60 9.51 -8.19 8.75
N SER A 61 9.91 -7.93 7.49
CA SER A 61 10.67 -8.85 6.64
C SER A 61 9.97 -10.16 6.24
N VAL A 62 8.67 -10.31 6.51
CA VAL A 62 7.85 -11.44 6.06
C VAL A 62 7.07 -11.04 4.83
N ALA A 63 7.27 -11.75 3.71
CA ALA A 63 6.57 -11.49 2.46
C ALA A 63 5.08 -11.91 2.52
N LEU A 64 4.24 -11.23 1.73
CA LEU A 64 2.78 -11.43 1.69
C LEU A 64 2.33 -12.88 1.52
N ASP A 65 3.04 -13.66 0.70
CA ASP A 65 2.76 -15.09 0.46
C ASP A 65 2.92 -15.97 1.70
N ARG A 66 3.68 -15.49 2.69
CA ARG A 66 3.86 -16.14 4.00
C ARG A 66 3.02 -15.51 5.09
N LEU A 67 2.56 -14.27 4.90
CA LEU A 67 1.68 -13.58 5.86
C LEU A 67 0.27 -14.16 5.84
N ILE A 68 -0.22 -14.57 4.67
CA ILE A 68 -1.59 -15.05 4.49
C ILE A 68 -1.58 -16.54 4.16
N ASP A 69 -2.35 -17.34 4.90
CA ASP A 69 -2.49 -18.76 4.62
C ASP A 69 -2.99 -18.96 3.17
N PRO A 70 -2.29 -19.76 2.34
CA PRO A 70 -2.70 -20.00 0.96
C PRO A 70 -4.10 -20.61 0.81
N ARG A 71 -4.66 -21.20 1.87
CA ARG A 71 -6.01 -21.76 1.94
C ARG A 71 -7.10 -20.70 2.03
N VAL A 72 -6.76 -19.45 2.39
CA VAL A 72 -7.72 -18.34 2.41
C VAL A 72 -8.29 -18.15 1.01
N ALA A 73 -9.63 -18.15 0.91
CA ALA A 73 -10.33 -17.99 -0.35
C ALA A 73 -9.96 -16.66 -1.00
N VAL A 74 -9.85 -16.61 -2.33
CA VAL A 74 -9.38 -15.42 -3.06
C VAL A 74 -10.15 -14.16 -2.69
N GLY A 75 -11.47 -14.24 -2.51
CA GLY A 75 -12.32 -13.12 -2.11
C GLY A 75 -12.14 -12.64 -0.65
N GLU A 76 -11.51 -13.45 0.20
CA GLU A 76 -11.30 -13.16 1.63
C GLU A 76 -9.89 -12.61 1.92
N ARG A 77 -8.96 -12.76 0.98
CA ARG A 77 -7.53 -12.42 1.16
C ARG A 77 -7.29 -10.98 1.61
N GLY A 78 -8.03 -10.02 1.04
CA GLY A 78 -7.92 -8.63 1.45
C GLY A 78 -8.35 -8.38 2.89
N GLY A 79 -9.41 -9.06 3.35
CA GLY A 79 -9.85 -9.00 4.74
C GLY A 79 -8.88 -9.69 5.69
N ALA A 80 -8.36 -10.85 5.31
CA ALA A 80 -7.35 -11.57 6.08
C ALA A 80 -6.06 -10.74 6.24
N LEU A 81 -5.63 -10.04 5.18
CA LEU A 81 -4.49 -9.14 5.25
C LEU A 81 -4.75 -7.95 6.16
N LEU A 82 -5.90 -7.30 6.04
CA LEU A 82 -6.28 -6.20 6.92
C LEU A 82 -6.22 -6.61 8.40
N GLN A 83 -6.82 -7.75 8.74
CA GLN A 83 -6.82 -8.26 10.12
C GLN A 83 -5.42 -8.64 10.60
N THR A 84 -4.59 -9.23 9.74
CA THR A 84 -3.21 -9.58 10.07
C THR A 84 -2.38 -8.33 10.39
N LEU A 85 -2.51 -7.28 9.57
CA LEU A 85 -1.82 -6.00 9.79
C LEU A 85 -2.28 -5.34 11.09
N ILE A 86 -3.60 -5.29 11.32
CA ILE A 86 -4.19 -4.71 12.55
C ILE A 86 -3.66 -5.44 13.79
N ALA A 87 -3.67 -6.78 13.77
CA ALA A 87 -3.19 -7.58 14.89
C ALA A 87 -1.69 -7.34 15.15
N GLN A 88 -0.84 -7.43 14.13
CA GLN A 88 0.61 -7.26 14.29
C GLN A 88 1.00 -5.86 14.80
N MET A 89 0.38 -4.81 14.24
CA MET A 89 0.63 -3.44 14.69
C MET A 89 0.03 -3.18 16.07
N GLY A 90 -1.18 -3.68 16.34
CA GLY A 90 -1.85 -3.57 17.63
C GLY A 90 -1.03 -4.21 18.75
N ASP A 91 -0.57 -5.44 18.55
CA ASP A 91 0.30 -6.16 19.49
C ASP A 91 1.60 -5.37 19.77
N ALA A 92 2.24 -4.83 18.73
CA ALA A 92 3.44 -4.02 18.89
C ALA A 92 3.19 -2.74 19.71
N PHE A 93 2.07 -2.05 19.45
CA PHE A 93 1.68 -0.84 20.17
C PHE A 93 1.35 -1.12 21.63
N GLU A 94 0.63 -2.20 21.92
CA GLU A 94 0.35 -2.63 23.29
C GLU A 94 1.63 -3.01 24.06
N ASN A 95 2.54 -3.73 23.40
CA ASN A 95 3.87 -4.03 23.95
C ASN A 95 4.67 -2.76 24.23
N ALA A 96 4.49 -1.71 23.43
CA ALA A 96 5.03 -0.37 23.64
C ALA A 96 4.23 0.49 24.64
N ARG A 97 3.31 -0.12 25.41
CA ARG A 97 2.49 0.52 26.46
C ARG A 97 1.46 1.54 25.96
N VAL A 98 1.08 1.50 24.70
CA VAL A 98 -0.12 2.20 24.22
C VAL A 98 -1.36 1.52 24.82
N ARG A 99 -2.37 2.30 25.20
CA ARG A 99 -3.64 1.71 25.67
C ARG A 99 -4.28 0.87 24.56
N THR A 100 -4.79 -0.30 24.90
CA THR A 100 -5.44 -1.26 23.97
C THR A 100 -6.47 -0.61 23.03
N ASP A 101 -7.33 0.26 23.55
CA ASP A 101 -8.34 0.95 22.74
C ASP A 101 -7.73 1.88 21.69
N LEU A 102 -6.66 2.59 22.06
CA LEU A 102 -5.92 3.46 21.13
C LEU A 102 -5.05 2.66 20.17
N ALA A 103 -4.41 1.59 20.64
CA ALA A 103 -3.58 0.71 19.84
C ALA A 103 -4.39 0.11 18.68
N LEU A 104 -5.59 -0.40 18.97
CA LEU A 104 -6.47 -0.97 17.96
C LEU A 104 -6.91 0.06 16.90
N VAL A 105 -7.30 1.26 17.33
CA VAL A 105 -7.72 2.33 16.41
C VAL A 105 -6.55 2.78 15.53
N GLN A 106 -5.38 3.00 16.12
CA GLN A 106 -4.19 3.39 15.37
C GLN A 106 -3.75 2.32 14.38
N ALA A 107 -3.75 1.04 14.78
CA ALA A 107 -3.42 -0.08 13.91
C ALA A 107 -4.40 -0.18 12.72
N ARG A 108 -5.70 0.01 12.98
CA ARG A 108 -6.74 0.04 11.94
C ARG A 108 -6.54 1.17 10.95
N ASP A 109 -6.30 2.39 11.43
CA ASP A 109 -6.08 3.55 10.57
C ASP A 109 -4.82 3.36 9.71
N ILE A 110 -3.73 2.88 10.31
CA ILE A 110 -2.47 2.63 9.62
C ILE A 110 -2.61 1.53 8.57
N ALA A 111 -3.24 0.41 8.90
CA ALA A 111 -3.53 -0.64 7.94
C ALA A 111 -4.44 -0.12 6.80
N GLY A 112 -5.39 0.76 7.12
CA GLY A 112 -6.25 1.43 6.13
C GLY A 112 -5.48 2.27 5.10
N PHE A 113 -4.39 2.95 5.50
CA PHE A 113 -3.54 3.68 4.56
C PHE A 113 -2.94 2.78 3.47
N LEU A 114 -2.61 1.53 3.81
CA LEU A 114 -2.09 0.55 2.84
C LEU A 114 -3.14 0.12 1.79
N ALA A 115 -4.41 0.47 1.99
CA ALA A 115 -5.48 0.30 1.02
C ALA A 115 -5.86 1.64 0.33
N CYS A 116 -5.25 2.77 0.69
CA CYS A 116 -5.62 4.09 0.18
C CYS A 116 -4.83 4.41 -1.10
N PRO A 117 -5.49 4.65 -2.25
CA PRO A 117 -4.78 4.96 -3.49
C PRO A 117 -4.02 6.29 -3.40
N THR A 118 -4.62 7.30 -2.77
CA THR A 118 -4.00 8.62 -2.55
C THR A 118 -2.70 8.49 -1.77
N PHE A 119 -2.69 7.68 -0.71
CA PHE A 119 -1.49 7.41 0.08
C PHE A 119 -0.41 6.68 -0.74
N LEU A 120 -0.80 5.63 -1.48
CA LEU A 120 0.15 4.81 -2.24
C LEU A 120 0.79 5.54 -3.44
N SER A 121 0.12 6.56 -3.97
CA SER A 121 0.62 7.40 -5.07
C SER A 121 1.27 8.71 -4.61
N ALA A 122 1.34 8.98 -3.30
CA ALA A 122 1.84 10.25 -2.77
C ALA A 122 3.26 10.63 -3.24
N HIS A 123 4.11 9.61 -3.45
CA HIS A 123 5.49 9.80 -3.90
C HIS A 123 5.59 10.36 -5.34
N GLU A 124 4.59 10.10 -6.19
CA GLU A 124 4.57 10.56 -7.59
C GLU A 124 4.41 12.09 -7.68
N LEU A 125 3.91 12.74 -6.62
CA LEU A 125 3.81 14.20 -6.53
C LEU A 125 5.15 14.89 -6.23
N LEU A 126 6.17 14.14 -5.80
CA LEU A 126 7.46 14.70 -5.38
C LEU A 126 8.46 14.78 -6.54
N VAL A 127 8.35 13.92 -7.55
CA VAL A 127 9.24 13.86 -8.69
C VAL A 127 8.44 13.52 -9.94
N ALA A 128 8.51 14.39 -10.96
CA ALA A 128 7.86 14.11 -12.25
C ALA A 128 8.49 12.84 -12.87
N PRO A 129 7.67 11.85 -13.26
CA PRO A 129 8.19 10.64 -13.89
C PRO A 129 8.87 10.96 -15.21
N ASP A 130 10.02 10.34 -15.46
CA ASP A 130 10.70 10.37 -16.74
C ASP A 130 9.80 9.71 -17.81
N ALA A 131 9.43 10.47 -18.84
CA ALA A 131 8.55 10.02 -19.91
C ALA A 131 9.10 8.82 -20.71
N THR A 132 10.41 8.55 -20.61
CA THR A 132 11.05 7.41 -21.27
C THR A 132 10.93 6.09 -20.50
N ARG A 133 10.39 6.13 -19.28
CA ARG A 133 10.32 4.97 -18.39
C ARG A 133 8.88 4.57 -18.12
N ARG A 134 8.61 3.26 -18.16
CA ARG A 134 7.32 2.69 -17.77
C ARG A 134 7.43 2.11 -16.37
N LYS A 135 6.45 2.42 -15.51
CA LYS A 135 6.33 1.81 -14.17
C LYS A 135 6.21 0.29 -14.34
N HIS A 136 7.12 -0.45 -13.72
CA HIS A 136 7.16 -1.90 -13.77
C HIS A 136 6.42 -2.51 -12.59
N ARG A 137 6.90 -2.25 -11.36
CA ARG A 137 6.28 -2.79 -10.14
C ARG A 137 6.58 -1.92 -8.92
N GLN A 138 5.57 -1.75 -8.07
CA GLN A 138 5.71 -1.15 -6.75
C GLN A 138 5.94 -2.25 -5.69
N ALA A 139 6.82 -1.98 -4.76
CA ALA A 139 7.08 -2.77 -3.56
C ALA A 139 6.92 -1.89 -2.32
N ILE A 140 6.35 -2.46 -1.26
CA ILE A 140 6.15 -1.81 0.03
C ILE A 140 6.72 -2.74 1.10
N ASP A 141 7.63 -2.20 1.90
CA ASP A 141 8.10 -2.85 3.12
C ASP A 141 7.56 -2.07 4.32
N VAL A 142 6.87 -2.77 5.21
CA VAL A 142 6.30 -2.22 6.43
C VAL A 142 7.09 -2.77 7.60
N HIS A 143 7.65 -1.91 8.43
CA HIS A 143 8.35 -2.30 9.63
C HIS A 143 7.73 -1.64 10.85
N THR A 144 7.47 -2.42 11.90
CA THR A 144 6.99 -1.94 13.18
C THR A 144 8.11 -2.03 14.21
N ASP A 145 8.45 -0.88 14.80
CA ASP A 145 9.44 -0.76 15.87
C ASP A 145 8.80 -0.03 17.06
N GLY A 146 8.51 -0.77 18.12
CA GLY A 146 7.76 -0.27 19.27
C GLY A 146 6.39 0.27 18.86
N ASN A 147 6.16 1.57 19.11
CA ASN A 147 4.93 2.27 18.74
C ASN A 147 5.03 3.02 17.39
N THR A 148 6.08 2.77 16.61
CA THR A 148 6.32 3.42 15.32
C THR A 148 6.13 2.43 14.17
N VAL A 149 5.45 2.86 13.11
CA VAL A 149 5.34 2.11 11.85
C VAL A 149 6.07 2.87 10.76
N CYS A 150 7.08 2.24 10.20
CA CYS A 150 7.85 2.71 9.06
C CYS A 150 7.32 2.05 7.79
N ILE A 151 7.00 2.84 6.77
CA ILE A 151 6.54 2.35 5.46
C ILE A 151 7.54 2.81 4.41
N HIS A 152 8.27 1.86 3.85
CA HIS A 152 9.21 2.11 2.77
C HIS A 152 8.58 1.68 1.44
N MET A 153 8.41 2.64 0.52
CA MET A 153 7.87 2.39 -0.81
C MET A 153 8.99 2.47 -1.84
N THR A 154 9.06 1.47 -2.71
CA THR A 154 9.99 1.43 -3.84
C THR A 154 9.21 1.16 -5.12
N THR A 155 9.43 1.98 -6.14
CA THR A 155 8.86 1.75 -7.46
C THR A 155 9.99 1.43 -8.43
N THR A 156 9.88 0.29 -9.10
CA THR A 156 10.79 -0.10 -10.18
C THR A 156 10.23 0.33 -11.52
N TYR A 157 11.12 0.70 -12.44
CA TYR A 157 10.78 1.13 -13.79
C TYR A 157 11.55 0.27 -14.79
N THR A 158 10.94 0.04 -15.94
CA THR A 158 11.59 -0.53 -17.11
C THR A 158 11.74 0.57 -18.15
N ASP A 159 12.85 0.58 -18.86
CA ASP A 159 13.03 1.49 -20.00
C ASP A 159 12.04 1.12 -21.09
N ASN A 160 11.47 2.13 -21.77
CA ASN A 160 10.77 1.94 -23.02
C ASN A 160 11.80 1.66 -24.13
N GLU A 161 12.55 0.56 -24.06
CA GLU A 161 13.28 0.11 -25.24
C GLU A 161 12.23 -0.29 -26.28
N ALA A 162 12.16 0.50 -27.36
CA ALA A 162 11.46 0.12 -28.58
C ALA A 162 11.97 -1.27 -28.96
N GLN A 163 11.06 -2.24 -28.93
CA GLN A 163 11.29 -3.62 -29.33
C GLN A 163 12.15 -3.62 -30.61
N PRO A 164 13.39 -4.17 -30.60
CA PRO A 164 14.23 -4.12 -31.78
C PRO A 164 13.45 -4.80 -32.91
N ALA A 165 13.31 -4.07 -34.03
CA ALA A 165 12.55 -4.53 -35.18
C ALA A 165 12.92 -5.99 -35.52
N PRO A 166 11.94 -6.84 -35.86
CA PRO A 166 12.24 -8.22 -36.22
C PRO A 166 13.31 -8.22 -37.30
N LYS A 167 14.46 -8.86 -37.03
CA LYS A 167 15.53 -9.01 -38.01
C LYS A 167 14.91 -9.52 -39.31
N PRO A 168 15.16 -8.88 -40.47
CA PRO A 168 14.63 -9.37 -41.73
C PRO A 168 15.08 -10.82 -41.89
N ARG A 169 14.12 -11.74 -42.08
CA ARG A 169 14.41 -13.12 -42.45
C ARG A 169 15.18 -13.05 -43.75
N THR A 170 16.48 -13.25 -43.71
CA THR A 170 17.27 -13.52 -44.90
C THR A 170 16.75 -14.84 -45.46
N SER A 171 15.92 -14.74 -46.50
CA SER A 171 15.58 -15.86 -47.35
C SER A 171 16.88 -16.33 -48.01
N SER A 172 17.50 -17.36 -47.44
CA SER A 172 18.52 -18.12 -48.14
C SER A 172 17.82 -19.02 -49.17
N THR A 173 17.68 -18.52 -50.40
CA THR A 173 17.49 -19.37 -51.56
C THR A 173 18.79 -20.16 -51.77
N TRP A 174 18.78 -21.43 -51.38
CA TRP A 174 19.77 -22.41 -51.81
C TRP A 174 19.14 -23.30 -52.88
N ARG A 175 19.72 -23.17 -54.08
CA ARG A 175 19.64 -24.00 -55.31
C ARG A 175 18.29 -24.23 -55.96
#